data_AF-A0A3B9C007-F1
#
_entry.id   AF-A0A3B9C007-F1
#
_cell.length_a   1.000
_cell.length_b   1.000
_cell.length_c   1.000
_cell.angle_alpha   90.00
_cell.angle_beta   90.00
_cell.angle_gamma   90.00
#
_symmetry.space_group_name_H-M   'P 1'
#
loop_
_entity.id
_entity.type
_entity.pdbx_description
1 polymer ?
#
loop_
_entity_poly.entity_id
_entity_poly.type
_entity_poly.pdbx_seq_one_letter_code
_entity_poly.pdbx_strand_id
1 'polypeptide(L)' 'AWDSKELKQRIVADQNRRRLIQKSHQIGVPPVWDFQPYIDASQQYVRSGQWTTEVESKAFLNC' A
#
# COMPACT_ATOMS: atom_id res chain seq x y z
N ALA A 1 -12.58 35.12 3.38
CA ALA A 1 -13.59 34.27 4.04
C ALA A 1 -13.84 33.04 3.16
N TRP A 2 -14.19 31.90 3.75
CA TRP A 2 -14.48 30.69 2.97
C TRP A 2 -15.84 30.81 2.27
N ASP A 3 -15.92 30.40 0.99
CA ASP A 3 -17.19 30.26 0.28
C ASP A 3 -17.77 28.86 0.53
N SER A 4 -18.78 28.80 1.39
CA SER A 4 -19.47 27.57 1.77
C SER A 4 -20.30 26.99 0.62
N LYS A 5 -20.79 27.81 -0.31
CA LYS A 5 -21.58 27.37 -1.46
C LYS A 5 -20.68 26.71 -2.50
N GLU A 6 -19.56 27.34 -2.81
CA GLU A 6 -18.55 26.78 -3.71
C GLU A 6 -18.01 25.45 -3.15
N LEU A 7 -17.69 25.41 -1.85
CA LEU A 7 -17.19 24.21 -1.19
C LEU A 7 -18.19 23.05 -1.28
N LYS A 8 -19.49 23.33 -1.03
CA LYS A 8 -20.55 22.32 -1.17
C LYS A 8 -20.63 21.77 -2.58
N GLN A 9 -20.56 22.62 -3.60
CA GLN A 9 -20.60 22.19 -5.00
C GLN A 9 -19.43 21.26 -5.33
N ARG A 10 -18.23 21.61 -4.87
CA ARG A 10 -17.02 20.80 -5.07
C ARG A 10 -17.12 19.43 -4.38
N ILE A 11 -17.61 19.39 -3.14
CA ILE A 11 -17.82 18.14 -2.40
C ILE A 11 -18.81 17.22 -3.13
N VAL A 12 -19.96 17.77 -3.57
CA VAL A 12 -20.98 16.97 -4.27
C VAL A 12 -20.44 16.43 -5.60
N ALA A 13 -19.70 17.25 -6.35
CA ALA A 13 -19.09 16.82 -7.61
C ALA A 13 -18.08 15.66 -7.40
N ASP A 14 -17.22 15.78 -6.39
CA ASP A 14 -16.24 14.75 -6.01
C ASP A 14 -16.91 13.45 -5.56
N GLN A 15 -17.95 13.55 -4.72
CA GLN A 15 -18.74 12.39 -4.30
C GLN A 15 -19.38 11.65 -5.50
N ASN A 16 -19.96 12.39 -6.45
CA ASN A 16 -20.59 11.80 -7.63
C ASN A 16 -19.58 11.08 -8.52
N ARG A 17 -18.39 11.66 -8.71
CA ARG A 17 -17.29 11.04 -9.46
C ARG A 17 -16.85 9.72 -8.80
N ARG A 18 -16.64 9.72 -7.48
CA ARG A 18 -16.24 8.51 -6.75
C ARG A 18 -17.30 7.41 -6.81
N ARG A 19 -18.58 7.75 -6.70
CA ARG A 19 -19.68 6.77 -6.82
C ARG A 19 -19.71 6.10 -8.19
N LEU A 20 -19.45 6.86 -9.26
CA LEU A 20 -19.36 6.30 -10.62
C LEU A 20 -18.20 5.31 -10.74
N ILE A 21 -16.99 5.74 -10.35
CA ILE A 21 -15.79 4.90 -10.40
C ILE A 21 -15.96 3.62 -9.57
N GLN A 22 -16.53 3.75 -8.36
CA GLN A 22 -16.75 2.60 -7.48
C GLN A 22 -17.72 1.59 -8.08
N LYS A 23 -18.79 2.04 -8.77
CA LYS A 23 -19.69 1.13 -9.49
C LYS A 23 -18.96 0.37 -10.59
N SER A 24 -18.05 1.02 -11.31
CA SER A 24 -17.22 0.37 -12.33
C SER A 24 -16.25 -0.64 -11.73
N HIS A 25 -15.60 -0.34 -10.60
CA HIS A 25 -14.67 -1.27 -9.93
C HIS A 25 -15.34 -2.52 -9.34
N GLN A 26 -16.67 -2.51 -9.13
CA GLN A 26 -17.41 -3.70 -8.70
C GLN A 26 -17.63 -4.73 -9.83
N ILE A 27 -17.35 -4.37 -11.08
CA ILE A 27 -17.55 -5.23 -12.24
C ILE A 27 -16.19 -5.87 -12.62
N GLY A 28 -16.15 -7.19 -12.67
CA GLY A 28 -14.93 -7.93 -13.02
C GLY A 28 -13.97 -8.07 -11.85
N VAL A 29 -12.66 -7.90 -12.11
CA VAL A 29 -11.63 -7.95 -11.06
C VAL A 29 -11.37 -6.55 -10.52
N PRO A 30 -11.68 -6.26 -9.25
CA PRO A 30 -11.45 -4.94 -8.67
C PRO A 30 -9.94 -4.65 -8.53
N PRO A 31 -9.51 -3.39 -8.68
CA PRO A 31 -8.14 -3.01 -8.40
C PRO A 31 -7.84 -3.13 -6.90
N VAL A 32 -6.65 -3.66 -6.57
CA VAL A 32 -6.13 -3.69 -5.20
C VAL A 32 -5.30 -2.44 -4.97
N TRP A 33 -5.63 -1.68 -3.93
CA TRP A 33 -4.90 -0.46 -3.54
C TRP A 33 -4.16 -0.61 -2.22
N ASP A 34 -4.36 -1.72 -1.53
CA ASP A 34 -3.63 -2.01 -0.30
C ASP A 34 -2.14 -2.09 -0.62
N PHE A 35 -1.36 -1.39 0.18
CA PHE A 35 0.09 -1.44 0.07
C PHE A 35 0.57 -2.86 0.36
N GLN A 36 1.19 -3.48 -0.64
CA GLN A 36 1.85 -4.77 -0.47
C GLN A 36 3.35 -4.53 -0.20
N PRO A 37 3.84 -4.69 1.04
CA PRO A 37 5.28 -4.65 1.30
C PRO A 37 5.95 -5.78 0.53
N TYR A 38 6.96 -5.43 -0.26
CA TYR A 38 7.78 -6.42 -0.93
C TYR A 38 8.93 -6.82 -0.02
N ILE A 39 9.00 -8.12 0.24
CA ILE A 39 10.05 -8.73 1.02
C ILE A 39 10.61 -9.86 0.16
N ASP A 40 11.84 -9.68 -0.32
CA ASP A 40 12.52 -10.72 -1.09
C ASP A 40 12.96 -11.86 -0.16
N ALA A 41 12.16 -12.92 -0.13
CA ALA A 41 12.45 -14.11 0.66
C ALA A 41 13.79 -14.76 0.29
N SER A 42 14.31 -14.57 -0.94
CA SER A 42 15.61 -15.13 -1.32
C SER A 42 16.77 -14.49 -0.57
N GLN A 43 16.59 -13.27 -0.04
CA GLN A 43 17.61 -12.51 0.68
C GLN A 43 17.39 -12.52 2.20
N GLN A 44 16.37 -13.22 2.70
CA GLN A 44 16.09 -13.29 4.13
C GLN A 44 16.71 -14.52 4.78
N TYR A 45 17.18 -14.38 6.02
CA TYR A 45 17.69 -15.48 6.84
C TYR A 45 18.84 -16.26 6.18
N VAL A 46 19.15 -17.45 6.73
CA VAL A 46 20.18 -18.33 6.20
C VAL A 46 19.70 -18.96 4.88
N ARG A 47 20.59 -18.98 3.88
CA ARG A 47 20.34 -19.51 2.53
C ARG A 47 21.54 -20.34 2.08
N SER A 48 21.32 -21.29 1.17
CA SER A 48 22.39 -22.17 0.67
C SER A 48 23.49 -21.36 -0.03
N GLY A 49 24.72 -21.49 0.44
CA GLY A 49 25.88 -20.72 -0.06
C GLY A 49 26.31 -19.57 0.85
N GLN A 50 25.60 -19.30 1.94
CA GLN A 50 26.02 -18.35 2.99
C GLN A 50 26.41 -19.11 4.27
N TRP A 51 27.43 -18.63 4.99
CA TRP A 51 27.86 -19.23 6.26
C TRP A 51 27.00 -18.71 7.42
N THR A 52 26.44 -19.63 8.22
CA THR A 52 25.39 -19.36 9.23
C THR A 52 25.77 -18.25 10.22
N THR A 53 27.01 -18.25 10.71
CA THR A 53 27.46 -17.29 11.75
C THR A 53 27.60 -15.85 11.23
N GLU A 54 27.82 -15.65 9.93
CA GLU A 54 27.87 -14.31 9.33
C GLU A 54 26.48 -13.68 9.22
N VAL A 55 25.45 -14.48 8.96
CA VAL A 55 24.06 -14.02 8.90
C VAL A 55 23.57 -13.66 10.30
N GLU A 56 23.89 -14.49 11.30
CA GLU A 56 23.50 -14.27 12.69
C GLU A 56 24.15 -13.04 13.29
N SER A 57 25.47 -12.86 13.11
CA SER A 57 26.18 -11.68 13.63
C SER A 57 25.66 -10.35 13.07
N LYS A 58 25.21 -10.32 11.80
CA LYS A 58 24.58 -9.13 11.19
C LYS A 58 23.15 -8.89 11.64
N ALA A 59 22.42 -9.95 12.01
CA ALA A 59 21.04 -9.86 12.48
C ALA A 59 20.94 -9.49 13.96
N PHE A 60 22.02 -9.66 14.73
CA PHE A 60 22.07 -9.24 16.13
C PHE A 60 22.07 -7.71 16.24
N LEU A 61 20.98 -7.17 16.78
CA LEU A 61 20.94 -5.78 17.26
C LEU A 61 21.47 -5.75 18.69
N ASN A 62 22.55 -4.99 18.93
CA ASN A 62 22.98 -4.68 20.29
C ASN A 62 21.91 -3.79 20.93
N CYS A 63 21.24 -4.31 21.94
CA CYS A 63 20.35 -3.56 22.81
C CYS A 63 21.12 -2.70 23.82
#